data_AF-A0AAI9HGQ5-F1
#
_entry.id   AF-A0AAI9HGQ5-F1
#
_cell.length_a   1.000
_cell.length_b   1.000
_cell.length_c   1.000
_cell.angle_alpha   90.00
_cell.angle_beta   90.00
_cell.angle_gamma   90.00
#
_symmetry.space_group_name_H-M   'P 1'
#
loop_
_entity.id
_entity.type
_entity.pdbx_description
1 polymer ?
#
loop_
_entity_poly.entity_id
_entity_poly.type
_entity_poly.pdbx_seq_one_letter_code
_entity_poly.pdbx_strand_id
1 'polypeptide(L)'
;MSNTIEQKMKKIRLAEGLTQKELSELTGLSLGTIKNYESGQNTVGLYVVQTILVQKPFRKYTMWVIHDTPDAEPVQVEPVTDPTRKRAG
;
A
#
# COMPACT_ATOMS: atom_id res chain seq x y z
N MET A 1 17.10 10.13 -4.45
CA MET A 1 16.95 8.91 -3.62
C MET A 1 15.56 8.36 -3.86
N SER A 2 15.44 7.15 -4.42
CA SER A 2 14.14 6.46 -4.51
C SER A 2 13.76 5.92 -3.14
N ASN A 3 12.48 6.01 -2.76
CA ASN A 3 11.99 5.40 -1.52
C ASN A 3 11.57 3.97 -1.79
N THR A 4 12.03 3.02 -0.98
CA THR A 4 11.51 1.64 -1.03
C THR A 4 10.04 1.61 -0.55
N ILE A 5 9.29 0.56 -0.88
CA ILE A 5 7.88 0.46 -0.46
C ILE A 5 7.78 0.50 1.07
N GLU A 6 8.67 -0.15 1.80
CA GLU A 6 8.75 -0.13 3.27
C GLU A 6 8.89 1.30 3.80
N GLN A 7 9.78 2.09 3.19
CA GLN A 7 9.98 3.48 3.54
C GLN A 7 8.74 4.32 3.22
N LYS A 8 8.06 4.05 2.10
CA LYS A 8 6.80 4.72 1.74
C LYS A 8 5.70 4.41 2.77
N MET A 9 5.53 3.16 3.18
CA MET A 9 4.54 2.77 4.20
C MET A 9 4.82 3.47 5.54
N LYS A 10 6.09 3.51 5.96
CA LYS A 10 6.50 4.25 7.16
C LYS A 10 6.18 5.74 7.07
N LYS A 11 6.46 6.37 5.91
CA LYS A 11 6.16 7.78 5.68
C LYS A 11 4.67 8.08 5.75
N ILE A 12 3.81 7.21 5.19
CA ILE A 12 2.35 7.36 5.30
C ILE A 12 1.91 7.34 6.75
N ARG A 13 2.35 6.34 7.52
CA ARG A 13 2.01 6.25 8.95
C ARG A 13 2.39 7.51 9.72
N LEU A 14 3.60 8.02 9.50
CA LEU A 14 4.11 9.23 10.15
C LEU A 14 3.36 10.49 9.70
N ALA A 15 3.03 10.61 8.41
CA ALA A 15 2.28 11.74 7.87
C ALA A 15 0.85 11.81 8.43
N GLU A 16 0.28 10.67 8.79
CA GLU A 16 -1.04 10.55 9.41
C GLU A 16 -0.98 10.64 10.95
N GLY A 17 0.20 10.90 11.52
CA GLY A 17 0.39 11.10 12.96
C GLY A 17 0.21 9.84 13.80
N LEU A 18 0.23 8.66 13.19
CA LEU A 18 -0.04 7.40 13.88
C LEU A 18 1.24 6.78 14.45
N THR A 19 1.14 6.19 15.63
CA THR A 19 2.10 5.24 16.18
C THR A 19 1.99 3.89 15.45
N GLN A 20 3.00 3.02 15.61
CA GLN A 20 2.93 1.65 15.07
C GLN A 20 1.79 0.83 15.69
N LYS A 21 1.44 1.11 16.95
CA LYS A 21 0.34 0.44 17.66
C LYS A 21 -1.02 0.89 17.10
N GLU A 22 -1.22 2.18 16.88
CA GLU A 22 -2.46 2.69 16.29
C GLU A 22 -2.63 2.20 14.85
N LEU A 23 -1.55 2.12 14.07
CA LEU A 23 -1.62 1.51 12.74
C LEU A 23 -1.99 0.02 12.81
N SER A 24 -1.45 -0.72 13.79
CA SER A 24 -1.78 -2.13 14.05
C SER A 24 -3.28 -2.29 14.34
N GLU A 25 -3.83 -1.46 15.22
CA GLU A 25 -5.24 -1.47 15.59
C GLU A 25 -6.15 -1.07 14.41
N LEU A 26 -5.77 -0.05 13.63
CA LEU A 26 -6.53 0.41 12.47
C LEU A 26 -6.61 -0.64 11.35
N THR A 27 -5.53 -1.40 11.15
CA THR A 27 -5.39 -2.31 9.98
C THR A 27 -5.59 -3.78 10.31
N GLY A 28 -5.60 -4.14 11.61
CA GLY A 28 -5.62 -5.53 12.07
C GLY A 28 -4.29 -6.28 11.85
N LEU A 29 -3.25 -5.62 11.35
CA LEU A 29 -1.92 -6.20 11.20
C LEU A 29 -1.24 -6.34 12.56
N SER A 30 -0.41 -7.36 12.74
CA SER A 30 0.35 -7.50 13.99
C SER A 30 1.38 -6.36 14.15
N LEU A 31 1.60 -5.90 15.38
CA LEU A 31 2.63 -4.90 15.68
C LEU A 31 4.04 -5.39 15.25
N GLY A 32 4.30 -6.70 15.33
CA GLY A 32 5.55 -7.31 14.86
C GLY A 32 5.74 -7.14 13.35
N THR A 33 4.68 -7.34 12.56
CA THR A 33 4.69 -7.12 11.11
C THR A 33 5.10 -5.68 10.78
N ILE A 34 4.51 -4.71 11.46
CA ILE A 34 4.79 -3.28 11.25
C ILE A 34 6.25 -2.95 11.62
N LYS A 35 6.71 -3.42 12.79
CA LYS A 35 8.11 -3.22 13.22
C LYS A 35 9.12 -3.83 12.24
N ASN A 36 8.83 -5.02 11.72
CA ASN A 36 9.76 -5.75 10.86
C ASN A 36 10.00 -5.03 9.53
N TYR A 37 8.93 -4.55 8.86
CA TYR A 37 9.12 -3.82 7.60
C TYR A 37 9.67 -2.40 7.82
N GLU A 38 9.27 -1.70 8.90
CA GLU A 38 9.74 -0.32 9.14
C GLU A 38 11.18 -0.19 9.64
N SER A 39 11.74 -1.29 10.16
CA SER A 39 13.16 -1.40 10.53
C SER A 39 14.05 -1.82 9.36
N GLY A 40 13.46 -2.20 8.22
CA GLY A 40 14.21 -2.68 7.04
C GLY A 40 14.81 -4.08 7.21
N GLN A 41 14.38 -4.83 8.24
CA GLN A 41 14.84 -6.21 8.44
C GLN A 41 14.27 -7.15 7.37
N ASN A 42 13.00 -6.94 6.99
CA ASN A 42 12.29 -7.75 6.01
C ASN A 42 11.60 -6.88 4.96
N THR A 43 11.46 -7.44 3.76
CA THR A 43 10.62 -6.85 2.71
C THR A 43 9.15 -6.87 3.10
N VAL A 44 8.42 -5.82 2.74
CA VAL A 44 6.98 -5.77 2.98
C VAL A 44 6.25 -6.63 1.96
N GLY A 45 5.41 -7.56 2.43
CA GLY A 45 4.56 -8.37 1.56
C GLY A 45 3.44 -7.54 0.93
N LEU A 46 3.05 -7.87 -0.31
CA LEU A 46 1.97 -7.18 -1.03
C LEU A 46 0.66 -7.10 -0.23
N TYR A 47 0.32 -8.17 0.49
CA TYR A 47 -0.86 -8.21 1.37
C TYR A 47 -0.86 -7.08 2.41
N VAL A 48 0.30 -6.82 3.03
CA VAL A 48 0.44 -5.73 4.03
C VAL A 48 0.22 -4.37 3.38
N VAL A 49 0.82 -4.16 2.20
CA VAL A 49 0.67 -2.91 1.43
C VAL A 49 -0.80 -2.67 1.08
N GLN A 50 -1.50 -3.67 0.55
CA GLN A 50 -2.92 -3.56 0.20
C GLN A 50 -3.80 -3.33 1.44
N THR A 51 -3.56 -4.07 2.53
CA THR A 51 -4.32 -3.94 3.79
C THR A 51 -4.26 -2.51 4.32
N ILE A 52 -3.10 -1.86 4.21
CA ILE A 52 -2.93 -0.46 4.59
C ILE A 52 -3.61 0.44 3.54
N LEU A 53 -3.28 0.35 2.26
CA LEU A 53 -3.76 1.31 1.24
C LEU A 53 -5.29 1.30 1.01
N VAL A 54 -5.98 0.21 1.33
CA VAL A 54 -7.45 0.13 1.25
C VAL A 54 -8.14 0.95 2.35
N GLN A 55 -7.44 1.30 3.44
CA GLN A 55 -8.01 2.14 4.49
C GLN A 55 -8.32 3.53 3.97
N LYS A 56 -9.49 4.06 4.33
CA LYS A 56 -9.99 5.37 3.87
C LYS A 56 -8.97 6.52 4.04
N PRO A 57 -8.22 6.64 5.15
CA PRO A 57 -7.22 7.72 5.30
C PRO A 57 -6.03 7.58 4.34
N PHE A 58 -5.70 6.36 3.92
CA PHE A 58 -4.46 6.06 3.19
C PHE A 58 -4.66 5.93 1.68
N ARG A 59 -5.89 5.80 1.21
CA ARG A 59 -6.22 5.64 -0.23
C ARG A 59 -5.65 6.75 -1.11
N LYS A 60 -5.51 7.97 -0.58
CA LYS A 60 -4.90 9.12 -1.29
C LYS A 60 -3.42 8.92 -1.65
N TYR A 61 -2.73 7.97 -1.03
CA TYR A 61 -1.31 7.69 -1.28
C TYR A 61 -1.06 6.60 -2.32
N THR A 62 -2.11 5.92 -2.82
CA THR A 62 -1.96 4.74 -3.68
C THR A 62 -1.12 5.02 -4.93
N MET A 63 -1.38 6.13 -5.64
CA MET A 63 -0.63 6.47 -6.86
C MET A 63 0.85 6.76 -6.58
N TRP A 64 1.13 7.45 -5.48
CA TRP A 64 2.51 7.69 -5.04
C TRP A 64 3.22 6.39 -4.64
N VAL A 65 2.55 5.46 -3.97
CA VAL A 65 3.17 4.19 -3.57
C VAL A 65 3.50 3.31 -4.77
N ILE A 66 2.53 3.11 -5.67
CA ILE A 66 2.63 2.14 -6.76
C ILE A 66 3.36 2.71 -7.98
N HIS A 67 3.10 3.95 -8.36
CA HIS A 67 3.58 4.54 -9.61
C HIS A 67 4.64 5.64 -9.41
N ASP A 68 4.90 6.06 -8.17
CA ASP A 68 5.78 7.19 -7.85
C ASP A 68 5.29 8.53 -8.45
N THR A 69 3.99 8.63 -8.74
CA THR A 69 3.32 9.80 -9.33
C THR A 69 2.25 10.33 -8.36
N PRO A 70 2.60 11.22 -7.42
CA PRO A 70 1.65 11.71 -6.40
C PRO A 70 0.54 12.60 -7.00
N ASP A 71 0.80 13.29 -8.10
CA ASP A 71 -0.12 14.27 -8.72
C ASP A 71 -0.97 13.67 -9.85
N ALA A 72 -0.91 12.35 -10.07
CA ALA A 72 -1.66 11.71 -11.13
C ALA A 72 -3.15 11.60 -10.74
N GLU A 73 -4.02 12.27 -11.51
CA GLU A 73 -5.45 11.98 -11.50
C GLU A 73 -5.66 10.50 -11.85
N PRO A 74 -6.40 9.73 -11.04
CA PRO A 74 -6.59 8.32 -11.29
C PRO A 74 -7.45 8.12 -12.53
N VAL A 75 -6.83 7.94 -13.70
CA VAL A 75 -7.47 7.37 -14.92
C VAL A 75 -7.55 5.84 -14.76
N GLN A 76 -8.04 5.39 -13.60
CA GLN A 76 -8.06 4.00 -13.21
C GLN A 76 -9.38 3.37 -13.68
N VAL A 77 -9.28 2.45 -14.64
CA VAL A 77 -10.43 1.69 -15.16
C VAL A 77 -10.27 0.22 -14.81
N GLU A 78 -11.36 -0.43 -14.43
CA GLU A 78 -11.36 -1.89 -14.30
C GLU A 78 -11.23 -2.53 -15.69
N PRO A 79 -10.43 -3.60 -15.84
CA PRO A 79 -10.33 -4.28 -17.11
C PRO A 79 -11.68 -4.89 -17.50
N VAL A 80 -12.17 -4.52 -18.69
CA VAL A 80 -13.36 -5.15 -19.26
C VAL A 80 -12.97 -6.54 -19.73
N THR A 81 -13.54 -7.57 -19.12
CA THR A 81 -13.38 -8.95 -19.61
C THR A 81 -14.38 -9.19 -20.74
N ASP A 82 -13.88 -9.58 -21.91
CA ASP A 82 -14.73 -10.06 -23.00
C ASP A 82 -15.12 -11.52 -22.70
N PRO A 83 -16.38 -11.81 -22.35
CA PRO A 83 -16.82 -13.17 -22.02
C PRO A 83 -16.77 -14.12 -23.23
N THR A 84 -16.62 -13.61 -24.46
CA THR A 84 -16.60 -14.40 -25.70
C THR A 84 -15.19 -14.77 -26.17
N ARG A 85 -14.14 -14.20 -25.56
CA ARG A 85 -12.75 -14.47 -25.93
C ARG A 85 -12.35 -15.89 -25.51
N LYS A 86 -12.32 -16.82 -26.46
CA LYS A 86 -11.79 -18.18 -26.23
C LYS A 86 -10.35 -18.09 -25.71
N ARG A 87 -10.06 -18.78 -24.60
CA ARG A 87 -8.70 -18.93 -24.08
C ARG A 87 -7.88 -19.63 -25.17
N ALA A 88 -6.80 -19.00 -25.64
CA ALA A 88 -5.83 -19.70 -26.47
C ALA A 88 -5.22 -20.80 -25.60
N GLY A 89 -5.44 -22.05 -26.02
CA GLY A 89 -4.82 -23.23 -25.41
C GLY A 89 -3.35 -23.35 -25.79
#